data_AF-A0A562W8T6-F1
#
_entry.id   AF-A0A562W8T6-F1
#
_cell.length_a   1.000
_cell.length_b   1.000
_cell.length_c   1.000
_cell.angle_alpha   90.00
_cell.angle_beta   90.00
_cell.angle_gamma   90.00
#
_symmetry.space_group_name_H-M   'P 1'
#
loop_
_entity.id
_entity.type
_entity.pdbx_description
1 polymer ?
#
loop_
_entity_poly.entity_id
_entity_poly.type
_entity_poly.pdbx_seq_one_letter_code
_entity_poly.pdbx_strand_id
1 'polypeptide(L)'
;MAESTTENLFREFYGASTFVEKRDIPKKFGFRSKRKGSTDDGFPDFFKDMGSWLIVVEAKSGEPGPRSDHAAALTDVSSYMTNNAVPHTDIVGIAVSGQTLESLRVTHLLRKGDSDEIEELEGMQSLVSLKALTNHYTAAAIGDPLSDTELRRFLRRLNERFHRDSRVRDTERSLFFSALMIALDDEPFRKVYRSISKPEDDRLVGARYLNDQIVDAVTRQLEKKINSESKQIDWRDRFAFVKTVDIPLDEYKEIIGEIDERVHQPSKRSVKRDILGRAYKIFLSRAGKMDNKNIILTPDHIKTFMVDLARLERDDVVLDTCMGSGGFLMDAMEQLVDKAHGDGKRIEHIHEHQLIGLELDPILFALACSNMFLHGDGRSNLLYRDSLITRGKSFAVAKRDEKFRDYIKGLKPTKCVINPPYENDNPINFTMSAIEYLEEGGRLVIIMPNNTLSKNSNQKAALAILERARLDFIIDMPQQLFFEQKRGVKTSIFGFTKTSNGHDHDALVTFSDMEDDGHEVQLAHGRRDTGRWGGIAANVQRAIRDGLEDREARSWRTPVFDDAGRFMPRGVRHNPWPQTQSHDLDTAIADWQEARAVREEAQAAMAAVLSAAGIGGFDD
;
A
#
# COMPACT_ATOMS: atom_id res chain seq x y z
N MET A 1 -38.81 -39.90 14.70
CA MET A 1 -39.03 -38.51 15.14
C MET A 1 -39.45 -37.75 13.90
N ALA A 2 -40.51 -36.95 13.96
CA ALA A 2 -40.84 -36.05 12.87
C ALA A 2 -39.65 -35.09 12.67
N GLU A 3 -39.18 -34.98 11.43
CA GLU A 3 -38.06 -34.11 11.07
C GLU A 3 -38.48 -32.65 11.25
N SER A 4 -37.59 -31.82 11.82
CA SER A 4 -37.92 -30.41 12.01
C SER A 4 -37.76 -29.65 10.69
N THR A 5 -38.62 -28.66 10.47
CA THR A 5 -38.52 -27.73 9.31
C THR A 5 -37.10 -27.17 9.17
N THR A 6 -36.45 -26.86 10.29
CA THR A 6 -35.09 -26.31 10.36
C THR A 6 -34.04 -27.28 9.81
N GLU A 7 -34.13 -28.57 10.15
CA GLU A 7 -33.23 -29.61 9.62
C GLU A 7 -33.36 -29.73 8.09
N ASN A 8 -34.57 -29.56 7.55
CA ASN A 8 -34.82 -29.61 6.10
C ASN A 8 -34.26 -28.38 5.39
N LEU A 9 -34.42 -27.18 5.94
CA LEU A 9 -33.80 -25.96 5.39
C LEU A 9 -32.27 -26.05 5.37
N PHE A 10 -31.66 -26.63 6.40
CA PHE A 10 -30.22 -26.87 6.44
C PHE A 10 -29.76 -27.84 5.33
N ARG A 11 -30.52 -28.94 5.12
CA ARG A 11 -30.25 -29.91 4.05
C ARG A 11 -30.43 -29.34 2.65
N GLU A 12 -31.43 -28.50 2.44
CA GLU A 12 -31.63 -27.82 1.16
C GLU A 12 -30.47 -26.89 0.82
N PHE A 13 -29.91 -26.19 1.81
CA PHE A 13 -28.79 -25.27 1.60
C PHE A 13 -27.46 -26.00 1.30
N TYR A 14 -27.11 -27.03 2.07
CA TYR A 14 -25.81 -27.72 1.92
C TYR A 14 -25.86 -28.93 0.99
N GLY A 15 -27.03 -29.46 0.68
CA GLY A 15 -27.22 -30.73 -0.03
C GLY A 15 -27.33 -31.93 0.92
N ALA A 16 -28.25 -32.84 0.61
CA ALA A 16 -28.65 -33.95 1.48
C ALA A 16 -27.53 -34.97 1.81
N SER A 17 -26.44 -35.01 1.04
CA SER A 17 -25.31 -35.92 1.25
C SER A 17 -24.05 -35.23 1.79
N THR A 18 -24.12 -33.94 2.09
CA THR A 18 -22.95 -33.14 2.46
C THR A 18 -22.52 -33.38 3.91
N PHE A 19 -23.48 -33.63 4.80
CA PHE A 19 -23.26 -33.91 6.22
C PHE A 19 -23.75 -35.32 6.58
N VAL A 20 -23.10 -35.92 7.57
CA VAL A 20 -23.49 -37.18 8.20
C VAL A 20 -24.48 -36.88 9.33
N GLU A 21 -25.57 -37.64 9.41
CA GLU A 21 -26.64 -37.38 10.37
C GLU A 21 -26.58 -38.33 11.58
N LYS A 22 -26.87 -37.78 12.77
CA LYS A 22 -27.13 -38.50 14.03
C LYS A 22 -26.42 -39.85 14.17
N ARG A 23 -27.12 -40.94 13.85
CA ARG A 23 -26.69 -42.33 14.13
C ARG A 23 -25.62 -42.84 13.17
N ASP A 24 -25.43 -42.17 12.04
CA ASP A 24 -24.44 -42.54 11.03
C ASP A 24 -23.07 -41.89 11.32
N ILE A 25 -23.00 -41.02 12.33
CA ILE A 25 -21.76 -40.37 12.76
C ILE A 25 -20.78 -41.43 13.30
N PRO A 26 -19.54 -41.50 12.77
CA PRO A 26 -18.58 -42.51 13.18
C PRO A 26 -18.28 -42.46 14.68
N LYS A 27 -18.41 -43.60 15.37
CA LYS A 27 -18.17 -43.71 16.82
C LYS A 27 -16.78 -43.26 17.27
N LYS A 28 -15.79 -43.24 16.38
CA LYS A 28 -14.42 -42.77 16.65
C LYS A 28 -14.36 -41.32 17.17
N PHE A 29 -15.37 -40.49 16.87
CA PHE A 29 -15.43 -39.10 17.35
C PHE A 29 -15.97 -38.98 18.79
N GLY A 30 -16.69 -40.01 19.28
CA GLY A 30 -17.03 -40.17 20.71
C GLY A 30 -17.84 -39.03 21.34
N PHE A 31 -18.75 -38.39 20.59
CA PHE A 31 -19.65 -37.36 21.14
C PHE A 31 -20.54 -37.92 22.27
N ARG A 32 -20.68 -37.16 23.36
CA ARG A 32 -21.41 -37.59 24.57
C ARG A 32 -22.76 -36.91 24.72
N SER A 33 -23.68 -37.56 25.44
CA SER A 33 -25.00 -37.01 25.72
C SER A 33 -24.94 -35.65 26.40
N LYS A 34 -25.80 -34.74 25.96
CA LYS A 34 -26.00 -33.39 26.53
C LYS A 34 -26.63 -33.42 27.93
N ARG A 35 -27.09 -34.58 28.40
CA ARG A 35 -27.71 -34.73 29.72
C ARG A 35 -26.64 -34.68 30.80
N LYS A 36 -26.73 -33.69 31.69
CA LYS A 36 -25.79 -33.49 32.81
C LYS A 36 -25.67 -34.78 33.64
N GLY A 37 -24.47 -35.37 33.68
CA GLY A 37 -24.18 -36.62 34.40
C GLY A 37 -24.46 -37.92 33.65
N SER A 38 -24.91 -37.86 32.39
CA SER A 38 -25.05 -39.05 31.53
C SER A 38 -23.70 -39.45 30.93
N THR A 39 -23.42 -40.75 30.90
CA THR A 39 -22.27 -41.35 30.20
C THR A 39 -22.67 -41.97 28.86
N ASP A 40 -23.90 -41.72 28.41
CA ASP A 40 -24.43 -42.30 27.18
C ASP A 40 -23.88 -41.55 25.94
N ASP A 41 -23.85 -42.26 24.81
CA ASP A 41 -23.54 -41.66 23.51
C ASP A 41 -24.58 -40.57 23.18
N GLY A 42 -24.10 -39.43 22.68
CA GLY A 42 -24.94 -38.34 22.18
C GLY A 42 -24.46 -37.91 20.80
N PHE A 43 -25.37 -37.57 19.90
CA PHE A 43 -25.02 -37.24 18.52
C PHE A 43 -25.57 -35.86 18.13
N PRO A 44 -24.75 -34.99 17.52
CA PRO A 44 -25.27 -33.78 16.88
C PRO A 44 -26.22 -34.14 15.75
N ASP A 45 -27.05 -33.18 15.35
CA ASP A 45 -28.00 -33.39 14.25
C ASP A 45 -27.25 -33.64 12.95
N PHE A 46 -26.22 -32.84 12.68
CA PHE A 46 -25.35 -33.01 11.52
C PHE A 46 -23.86 -32.92 11.89
N PHE A 47 -23.03 -33.64 11.15
CA PHE A 47 -21.59 -33.71 11.36
C PHE A 47 -20.83 -33.80 10.03
N LYS A 48 -19.66 -33.18 9.96
CA LYS A 48 -18.75 -33.31 8.82
C LYS A 48 -17.29 -33.33 9.26
N ASP A 49 -16.56 -34.32 8.77
CA ASP A 49 -15.10 -34.41 8.89
C ASP A 49 -14.46 -33.62 7.73
N MET A 50 -13.68 -32.58 8.05
CA MET A 50 -12.97 -31.74 7.07
C MET A 50 -11.49 -32.14 6.94
N GLY A 51 -11.07 -33.26 7.53
CA GLY A 51 -9.70 -33.75 7.54
C GLY A 51 -8.92 -33.24 8.75
N SER A 52 -8.50 -31.97 8.73
CA SER A 52 -7.71 -31.38 9.83
C SER A 52 -8.55 -30.72 10.93
N TRP A 53 -9.85 -30.56 10.72
CA TRP A 53 -10.82 -29.96 11.65
C TRP A 53 -12.22 -30.54 11.39
N LEU A 54 -13.18 -30.24 12.26
CA LEU A 54 -14.52 -30.83 12.24
C LEU A 54 -15.63 -29.78 12.21
N ILE A 55 -16.80 -30.15 11.68
CA ILE A 55 -18.03 -29.36 11.76
C ILE A 55 -19.08 -30.15 12.54
N VAL A 56 -19.70 -29.49 13.52
CA VAL A 56 -20.79 -30.02 14.33
C VAL A 56 -21.98 -29.05 14.25
N VAL A 57 -23.19 -29.58 14.03
CA VAL A 57 -24.38 -28.75 13.82
C VAL A 57 -25.52 -29.21 14.72
N GLU A 58 -26.21 -28.25 15.31
CA GLU A 58 -27.47 -28.47 16.01
C GLU A 58 -28.57 -27.59 15.41
N ALA A 59 -29.72 -28.18 15.11
CA ALA A 59 -30.88 -27.50 14.55
C ALA A 59 -32.08 -27.54 15.53
N LYS A 60 -32.67 -26.38 15.80
CA LYS A 60 -33.89 -26.24 16.64
C LYS A 60 -35.01 -25.53 15.90
N SER A 61 -36.26 -25.86 16.20
CA SER A 61 -37.44 -25.31 15.52
C SER A 61 -37.58 -23.79 15.62
N GLY A 62 -37.01 -23.14 16.65
CA GLY A 62 -37.11 -21.70 16.86
C GLY A 62 -38.42 -21.23 17.49
N GLU A 63 -39.34 -22.14 17.82
CA GLU A 63 -40.57 -21.80 18.56
C GLU A 63 -40.28 -21.52 20.05
N PRO A 64 -40.97 -20.57 20.71
CA PRO A 64 -40.76 -20.27 22.12
C PRO A 64 -41.05 -21.48 23.01
N GLY A 65 -40.03 -21.99 23.68
CA GLY A 65 -40.12 -23.11 24.60
C GLY A 65 -38.75 -23.47 25.20
N PRO A 66 -38.71 -24.10 26.39
CA PRO A 66 -37.47 -24.33 27.14
C PRO A 66 -36.45 -25.28 26.48
N ARG A 67 -36.75 -25.82 25.29
CA ARG A 67 -35.88 -26.74 24.51
C ARG A 67 -35.89 -26.47 23.00
N SER A 68 -36.43 -25.34 22.56
CA SER A 68 -36.75 -25.06 21.14
C SER A 68 -36.25 -23.71 20.63
N ASP A 69 -35.60 -22.91 21.48
CA ASP A 69 -35.03 -21.62 21.10
C ASP A 69 -33.57 -21.71 20.58
N HIS A 70 -33.07 -20.62 20.01
CA HIS A 70 -31.70 -20.54 19.48
C HIS A 70 -30.63 -20.73 20.56
N ALA A 71 -30.93 -20.32 21.80
CA ALA A 71 -30.03 -20.50 22.94
C ALA A 71 -29.84 -21.97 23.30
N ALA A 72 -30.88 -22.80 23.14
CA ALA A 72 -30.77 -24.24 23.28
C ALA A 72 -29.88 -24.85 22.19
N ALA A 73 -29.99 -24.39 20.93
CA ALA A 73 -29.09 -24.83 19.85
C ALA A 73 -27.62 -24.51 20.15
N LEU A 74 -27.35 -23.31 20.68
CA LEU A 74 -26.01 -22.88 21.12
C LEU A 74 -25.47 -23.76 22.26
N THR A 75 -26.28 -23.96 23.30
CA THR A 75 -25.90 -24.79 24.45
C THR A 75 -25.56 -26.22 24.02
N ASP A 76 -26.39 -26.77 23.14
CA ASP A 76 -26.28 -28.13 22.64
C ASP A 76 -25.04 -28.33 21.76
N VAL A 77 -24.77 -27.40 20.82
CA VAL A 77 -23.59 -27.49 19.95
C VAL A 77 -22.31 -27.29 20.75
N SER A 78 -22.25 -26.33 21.67
CA SER A 78 -21.11 -26.12 22.56
C SER A 78 -20.83 -27.35 23.42
N SER A 79 -21.86 -28.03 23.92
CA SER A 79 -21.69 -29.28 24.68
C SER A 79 -20.98 -30.36 23.86
N TYR A 80 -21.27 -30.49 22.56
CA TYR A 80 -20.58 -31.45 21.69
C TYR A 80 -19.16 -31.02 21.32
N MET A 81 -18.92 -29.72 21.19
CA MET A 81 -17.58 -29.17 20.95
C MET A 81 -16.63 -29.48 22.11
N THR A 82 -17.13 -29.51 23.35
CA THR A 82 -16.32 -29.80 24.55
C THR A 82 -16.30 -31.30 24.91
N ASN A 83 -17.42 -32.01 24.77
CA ASN A 83 -17.57 -33.40 25.25
C ASN A 83 -17.50 -34.42 24.11
N ASN A 84 -16.28 -34.71 23.65
CA ASN A 84 -15.99 -35.66 22.57
C ASN A 84 -14.66 -36.41 22.80
N ALA A 85 -14.31 -37.34 21.91
CA ALA A 85 -13.06 -38.13 21.97
C ALA A 85 -11.92 -37.55 21.12
N VAL A 86 -12.04 -36.31 20.64
CA VAL A 86 -11.08 -35.62 19.76
C VAL A 86 -10.66 -34.26 20.33
N PRO A 87 -10.04 -34.24 21.54
CA PRO A 87 -9.76 -33.00 22.25
C PRO A 87 -8.84 -32.07 21.43
N HIS A 88 -7.80 -32.60 20.78
CA HIS A 88 -6.79 -31.84 20.02
C HIS A 88 -7.17 -31.50 18.57
N THR A 89 -8.46 -31.49 18.23
CA THR A 89 -8.93 -31.16 16.88
C THR A 89 -9.81 -29.93 16.91
N ASP A 90 -9.55 -28.96 16.04
CA ASP A 90 -10.40 -27.78 15.91
C ASP A 90 -11.83 -28.18 15.50
N ILE A 91 -12.83 -27.56 16.13
CA ILE A 91 -14.24 -27.82 15.87
C ILE A 91 -14.95 -26.50 15.59
N VAL A 92 -15.63 -26.44 14.45
CA VAL A 92 -16.60 -25.38 14.15
C VAL A 92 -18.00 -25.87 14.50
N GLY A 93 -18.65 -25.17 15.42
CA GLY A 93 -20.05 -25.41 15.79
C GLY A 93 -20.99 -24.52 14.97
N ILE A 94 -22.10 -25.06 14.48
CA ILE A 94 -23.16 -24.29 13.84
C ILE A 94 -24.46 -24.50 14.62
N ALA A 95 -24.94 -23.45 15.27
CA ALA A 95 -26.26 -23.42 15.88
C ALA A 95 -27.25 -22.82 14.88
N VAL A 96 -28.31 -23.56 14.55
CA VAL A 96 -29.32 -23.13 13.57
C VAL A 96 -30.70 -23.19 14.21
N SER A 97 -31.50 -22.12 14.07
CA SER A 97 -32.91 -22.18 14.45
C SER A 97 -33.82 -21.32 13.58
N GLY A 98 -35.05 -21.75 13.34
CA GLY A 98 -36.05 -20.99 12.60
C GLY A 98 -36.92 -21.87 11.71
N GLN A 99 -37.97 -21.30 11.12
CA GLN A 99 -38.97 -22.03 10.34
C GLN A 99 -38.92 -21.70 8.84
N THR A 100 -38.23 -20.63 8.44
CA THR A 100 -38.07 -20.20 7.04
C THR A 100 -36.64 -19.69 6.81
N LEU A 101 -36.15 -19.72 5.56
CA LEU A 101 -34.82 -19.20 5.19
C LEU A 101 -34.59 -17.75 5.66
N GLU A 102 -35.64 -16.92 5.62
CA GLU A 102 -35.61 -15.50 6.02
C GLU A 102 -35.61 -15.30 7.54
N SER A 103 -36.10 -16.28 8.30
CA SER A 103 -36.16 -16.25 9.77
C SER A 103 -35.09 -17.12 10.44
N LEU A 104 -34.19 -17.73 9.64
CA LEU A 104 -33.09 -18.51 10.17
C LEU A 104 -32.13 -17.62 10.95
N ARG A 105 -31.97 -17.96 12.23
CA ARG A 105 -30.90 -17.45 13.06
C ARG A 105 -29.78 -18.49 13.06
N VAL A 106 -28.57 -18.05 12.69
CA VAL A 106 -27.39 -18.91 12.60
C VAL A 106 -26.25 -18.27 13.37
N THR A 107 -25.60 -19.06 14.22
CA THR A 107 -24.37 -18.66 14.91
C THR A 107 -23.30 -19.71 14.66
N HIS A 108 -22.10 -19.24 14.31
CA HIS A 108 -20.93 -20.07 14.08
C HIS A 108 -19.96 -19.90 15.25
N LEU A 109 -19.51 -21.02 15.81
CA LEU A 109 -18.59 -21.05 16.94
C LEU A 109 -17.30 -21.76 16.54
N LEU A 110 -16.17 -21.40 17.14
CA LEU A 110 -14.89 -22.08 16.98
C LEU A 110 -14.34 -22.50 18.35
N ARG A 111 -13.95 -23.77 18.46
CA ARG A 111 -13.10 -24.27 19.54
C ARG A 111 -11.80 -24.78 18.93
N LYS A 112 -10.66 -24.26 19.40
CA LYS A 112 -9.33 -24.73 18.99
C LYS A 112 -8.99 -26.04 19.71
N GLY A 113 -8.25 -26.93 19.07
CA GLY A 113 -7.91 -28.24 19.62
C GLY A 113 -7.17 -28.17 20.97
N ASP A 114 -6.34 -27.15 21.15
CA ASP A 114 -5.57 -26.96 22.39
C ASP A 114 -6.23 -25.99 23.38
N SER A 115 -7.52 -25.68 23.21
CA SER A 115 -8.28 -24.80 24.08
C SER A 115 -9.68 -25.34 24.40
N ASP A 116 -10.14 -25.06 25.62
CA ASP A 116 -11.53 -25.25 26.03
C ASP A 116 -12.39 -24.00 25.77
N GLU A 117 -11.79 -22.90 25.34
CA GLU A 117 -12.49 -21.67 24.98
C GLU A 117 -13.23 -21.84 23.65
N ILE A 118 -14.48 -21.37 23.64
CA ILE A 118 -15.34 -21.35 22.47
C ILE A 118 -15.60 -19.88 22.11
N GLU A 119 -15.15 -19.48 20.93
CA GLU A 119 -15.30 -18.13 20.40
C GLU A 119 -16.38 -18.10 19.32
N GLU A 120 -17.11 -16.99 19.21
CA GLU A 120 -18.03 -16.78 18.08
C GLU A 120 -17.25 -16.29 16.86
N LEU A 121 -17.50 -16.89 15.70
CA LEU A 121 -16.97 -16.40 14.43
C LEU A 121 -17.81 -15.22 13.95
N GLU A 122 -17.36 -14.02 14.28
CA GLU A 122 -18.05 -12.77 13.94
C GLU A 122 -18.28 -12.60 12.42
N GLY A 123 -19.38 -11.94 12.06
CA GLY A 123 -19.73 -11.61 10.67
C GLY A 123 -20.41 -12.74 9.88
N MET A 124 -20.74 -13.88 10.50
CA MET A 124 -21.47 -14.99 9.88
C MET A 124 -22.79 -15.30 10.58
N GLN A 125 -23.83 -14.51 10.28
CA GLN A 125 -25.18 -14.63 10.90
C GLN A 125 -26.20 -15.41 10.04
N SER A 126 -25.77 -15.96 8.90
CA SER A 126 -26.57 -16.79 8.00
C SER A 126 -25.82 -18.05 7.62
N LEU A 127 -26.50 -19.06 7.07
CA LEU A 127 -25.81 -20.21 6.46
C LEU A 127 -24.87 -19.72 5.34
N VAL A 128 -23.67 -20.28 5.28
CA VAL A 128 -22.64 -19.93 4.30
C VAL A 128 -22.10 -21.18 3.61
N SER A 129 -21.67 -21.07 2.35
CA SER A 129 -21.07 -22.21 1.65
C SER A 129 -19.88 -22.80 2.43
N LEU A 130 -19.62 -24.12 2.29
CA LEU A 130 -18.46 -24.75 2.94
C LEU A 130 -17.14 -24.05 2.59
N LYS A 131 -16.99 -23.56 1.36
CA LYS A 131 -15.80 -22.79 0.94
C LYS A 131 -15.65 -21.49 1.72
N ALA A 132 -16.75 -20.78 1.96
CA ALA A 132 -16.73 -19.55 2.77
C ALA A 132 -16.40 -19.88 4.23
N LEU A 133 -17.05 -20.90 4.80
CA LEU A 133 -16.79 -21.35 6.17
C LEU A 133 -15.32 -21.75 6.37
N THR A 134 -14.72 -22.51 5.44
CA THR A 134 -13.30 -22.86 5.49
C THR A 134 -12.40 -21.61 5.51
N ASN A 135 -12.70 -20.58 4.72
CA ASN A 135 -11.91 -19.34 4.71
C ASN A 135 -11.97 -18.62 6.06
N HIS A 136 -13.16 -18.53 6.66
CA HIS A 136 -13.34 -17.90 7.98
C HIS A 136 -12.65 -18.70 9.09
N TYR A 137 -12.80 -20.03 9.06
CA TYR A 137 -12.06 -20.93 9.97
C TYR A 137 -10.55 -20.72 9.84
N THR A 138 -9.99 -20.74 8.62
CA THR A 138 -8.55 -20.54 8.41
C THR A 138 -8.07 -19.20 8.97
N ALA A 139 -8.84 -18.12 8.75
CA ALA A 139 -8.51 -16.81 9.29
C ALA A 139 -8.51 -16.77 10.83
N ALA A 140 -9.45 -17.44 11.49
CA ALA A 140 -9.57 -17.46 12.95
C ALA A 140 -8.61 -18.45 13.66
N ALA A 141 -8.37 -19.62 13.05
CA ALA A 141 -7.56 -20.69 13.62
C ALA A 141 -6.05 -20.47 13.39
N ILE A 142 -5.67 -20.12 12.16
CA ILE A 142 -4.26 -20.03 11.72
C ILE A 142 -3.78 -18.56 11.70
N GLY A 143 -4.71 -17.60 11.76
CA GLY A 143 -4.46 -16.18 11.48
C GLY A 143 -4.83 -15.85 10.04
N ASP A 144 -5.15 -14.58 9.73
CA ASP A 144 -5.39 -14.18 8.33
C ASP A 144 -4.07 -14.32 7.57
N PRO A 145 -3.95 -15.22 6.56
CA PRO A 145 -2.77 -15.36 5.70
C PRO A 145 -2.37 -14.07 4.95
N LEU A 146 -3.14 -13.00 5.16
CA LEU A 146 -3.09 -11.69 4.55
C LEU A 146 -2.93 -10.56 5.58
N SER A 147 -2.69 -10.91 6.84
CA SER A 147 -2.21 -9.97 7.84
C SER A 147 -0.92 -9.30 7.35
N ASP A 148 -0.77 -8.01 7.66
CA ASP A 148 0.36 -7.21 7.17
C ASP A 148 1.72 -7.83 7.58
N THR A 149 1.79 -8.42 8.77
CA THR A 149 2.97 -9.13 9.27
C THR A 149 3.35 -10.35 8.42
N GLU A 150 2.37 -11.17 8.03
CA GLU A 150 2.64 -12.36 7.24
C GLU A 150 2.96 -12.04 5.79
N LEU A 151 2.27 -11.07 5.20
CA LEU A 151 2.61 -10.54 3.88
C LEU A 151 4.05 -10.02 3.88
N ARG A 152 4.45 -9.21 4.86
CA ARG A 152 5.84 -8.74 5.02
C ARG A 152 6.82 -9.90 5.14
N ARG A 153 6.50 -10.93 5.93
CA ARG A 153 7.37 -12.10 6.12
C ARG A 153 7.53 -12.88 4.82
N PHE A 154 6.44 -13.09 4.08
CA PHE A 154 6.44 -13.75 2.77
C PHE A 154 7.29 -12.96 1.76
N LEU A 155 7.02 -11.67 1.58
CA LEU A 155 7.73 -10.83 0.62
C LEU A 155 9.21 -10.69 0.97
N ARG A 156 9.57 -10.71 2.27
CA ARG A 156 10.96 -10.75 2.69
C ARG A 156 11.66 -12.02 2.20
N ARG A 157 11.08 -13.20 2.42
CA ARG A 157 11.62 -14.48 1.94
C ARG A 157 11.69 -14.53 0.41
N LEU A 158 10.67 -14.02 -0.27
CA LEU A 158 10.64 -13.95 -1.73
C LEU A 158 11.79 -13.08 -2.27
N ASN A 159 12.01 -11.92 -1.65
CA ASN A 159 13.12 -11.03 -2.01
C ASN A 159 14.50 -11.68 -1.74
N GLU A 160 14.65 -12.45 -0.66
CA GLU A 160 15.87 -13.25 -0.40
C GLU A 160 16.09 -14.31 -1.49
N ARG A 161 15.03 -14.99 -1.95
CA ARG A 161 15.10 -15.95 -3.07
C ARG A 161 15.51 -15.28 -4.38
N PHE A 162 15.02 -14.07 -4.67
CA PHE A 162 15.47 -13.29 -5.84
C PHE A 162 16.93 -12.85 -5.74
N HIS A 163 17.43 -12.60 -4.53
CA HIS A 163 18.82 -12.18 -4.30
C HIS A 163 19.82 -13.34 -4.27
N ARG A 164 19.37 -14.56 -3.94
CA ARG A 164 20.23 -15.75 -3.84
C ARG A 164 21.13 -15.83 -5.08
N ASP A 165 22.42 -16.03 -4.88
CA ASP A 165 23.45 -16.11 -5.94
C ASP A 165 23.47 -14.90 -6.90
N SER A 166 22.97 -13.74 -6.47
CA SER A 166 22.81 -12.54 -7.30
C SER A 166 21.96 -12.75 -8.57
N ARG A 167 21.00 -13.69 -8.53
CA ARG A 167 20.13 -14.05 -9.68
C ARG A 167 19.35 -12.86 -10.25
N VAL A 168 18.90 -11.94 -9.40
CA VAL A 168 18.20 -10.71 -9.80
C VAL A 168 18.87 -9.52 -9.12
N ARG A 169 19.24 -8.50 -9.91
CA ARG A 169 19.85 -7.27 -9.39
C ARG A 169 18.88 -6.53 -8.48
N ASP A 170 19.39 -5.87 -7.44
CA ASP A 170 18.60 -5.08 -6.49
C ASP A 170 17.67 -4.08 -7.20
N THR A 171 18.19 -3.44 -8.25
CA THR A 171 17.48 -2.43 -9.07
C THR A 171 16.33 -3.01 -9.88
N GLU A 172 16.26 -4.33 -10.04
CA GLU A 172 15.33 -5.02 -10.93
C GLU A 172 14.30 -5.87 -10.17
N ARG A 173 14.48 -6.13 -8.87
CA ARG A 173 13.59 -7.03 -8.11
C ARG A 173 12.14 -6.59 -8.12
N SER A 174 11.88 -5.29 -7.98
CA SER A 174 10.52 -4.74 -8.03
C SER A 174 9.91 -4.89 -9.42
N LEU A 175 10.71 -4.69 -10.47
CA LEU A 175 10.27 -4.87 -11.84
C LEU A 175 10.06 -6.35 -12.18
N PHE A 176 10.87 -7.24 -11.63
CA PHE A 176 10.72 -8.69 -11.76
C PHE A 176 9.46 -9.20 -11.07
N PHE A 177 9.23 -8.79 -9.83
CA PHE A 177 7.99 -9.08 -9.12
C PHE A 177 6.77 -8.61 -9.91
N SER A 178 6.83 -7.38 -10.44
CA SER A 178 5.79 -6.83 -11.31
C SER A 178 5.57 -7.67 -12.56
N ALA A 179 6.66 -8.12 -13.21
CA ALA A 179 6.60 -8.96 -14.40
C ALA A 179 5.86 -10.27 -14.12
N LEU A 180 6.14 -10.93 -12.99
CA LEU A 180 5.44 -12.15 -12.59
C LEU A 180 3.95 -11.90 -12.33
N MET A 181 3.62 -10.81 -11.63
CA MET A 181 2.23 -10.44 -11.36
C MET A 181 1.45 -10.13 -12.65
N ILE A 182 2.04 -9.37 -13.58
CA ILE A 182 1.44 -9.05 -14.88
C ILE A 182 1.31 -10.32 -15.74
N ALA A 183 2.32 -11.19 -15.74
CA ALA A 183 2.27 -12.44 -16.47
C ALA A 183 1.17 -13.37 -15.93
N LEU A 184 0.92 -13.38 -14.62
CA LEU A 184 -0.19 -14.11 -14.01
C LEU A 184 -1.59 -13.61 -14.42
N ASP A 185 -1.70 -12.41 -14.98
CA ASP A 185 -2.92 -11.89 -15.63
C ASP A 185 -3.05 -12.29 -17.12
N ASP A 186 -2.06 -13.00 -17.67
CA ASP A 186 -2.06 -13.53 -19.02
C ASP A 186 -2.44 -15.01 -19.03
N GLU A 187 -3.62 -15.31 -19.57
CA GLU A 187 -4.16 -16.68 -19.62
C GLU A 187 -3.26 -17.67 -20.40
N PRO A 188 -2.65 -17.31 -21.55
CA PRO A 188 -1.65 -18.16 -22.19
C PRO A 188 -0.48 -18.52 -21.27
N PHE A 189 0.10 -17.54 -20.57
CA PHE A 189 1.20 -17.77 -19.64
C PHE A 189 0.80 -18.72 -18.50
N ARG A 190 -0.36 -18.50 -17.86
CA ARG A 190 -0.85 -19.36 -16.76
C ARG A 190 -0.92 -20.83 -17.17
N LYS A 191 -1.37 -21.11 -18.40
CA LYS A 191 -1.43 -22.49 -18.93
C LYS A 191 -0.03 -23.09 -19.04
N VAL A 192 0.90 -22.37 -19.66
CA VAL A 192 2.29 -22.81 -19.83
C VAL A 192 2.97 -23.06 -18.48
N TYR A 193 2.87 -22.10 -17.56
CA TYR A 193 3.45 -22.19 -16.23
C TYR A 193 2.96 -23.44 -15.45
N ARG A 194 1.67 -23.76 -15.54
CA ARG A 194 1.09 -24.91 -14.84
C ARG A 194 1.46 -26.25 -15.49
N SER A 195 1.57 -26.29 -16.82
CA SER A 195 1.82 -27.53 -17.56
C SER A 195 3.29 -27.86 -17.79
N ILE A 196 4.20 -26.89 -17.65
CA ILE A 196 5.62 -27.12 -17.95
C ILE A 196 6.22 -28.18 -17.00
N SER A 197 6.92 -29.14 -17.59
CA SER A 197 7.68 -30.17 -16.89
C SER A 197 9.18 -29.98 -17.14
N LYS A 198 10.01 -30.62 -16.32
CA LYS A 198 11.45 -30.67 -16.55
C LYS A 198 11.72 -31.29 -17.93
N PRO A 199 12.52 -30.65 -18.80
CA PRO A 199 12.88 -31.21 -20.10
C PRO A 199 13.61 -32.55 -19.96
N GLU A 200 13.41 -33.45 -20.92
CA GLU A 200 14.14 -34.73 -21.00
C GLU A 200 15.61 -34.54 -21.44
N ASP A 201 15.89 -33.49 -22.22
CA ASP A 201 17.26 -33.08 -22.59
C ASP A 201 17.80 -32.08 -21.57
N ASP A 202 18.81 -32.48 -20.80
CA ASP A 202 19.49 -31.65 -19.80
C ASP A 202 20.13 -30.37 -20.40
N ARG A 203 20.30 -30.29 -21.73
CA ARG A 203 20.76 -29.06 -22.41
C ARG A 203 19.66 -28.00 -22.51
N LEU A 204 18.39 -28.39 -22.42
CA LEU A 204 17.25 -27.48 -22.42
C LEU A 204 16.95 -27.02 -20.99
N VAL A 205 17.04 -25.72 -20.77
CA VAL A 205 16.70 -25.13 -19.46
C VAL A 205 15.25 -24.66 -19.51
N GLY A 206 14.31 -25.47 -19.01
CA GLY A 206 12.88 -25.13 -19.00
C GLY A 206 12.57 -23.79 -18.32
N ALA A 207 13.40 -23.36 -17.36
CA ALA A 207 13.31 -22.04 -16.75
C ALA A 207 13.55 -20.89 -17.74
N ARG A 208 14.42 -21.07 -18.76
CA ARG A 208 14.61 -20.07 -19.83
C ARG A 208 13.37 -19.92 -20.70
N TYR A 209 12.69 -21.03 -20.98
CA TYR A 209 11.41 -20.98 -21.68
C TYR A 209 10.35 -20.22 -20.86
N LEU A 210 10.27 -20.45 -19.53
CA LEU A 210 9.40 -19.64 -18.66
C LEU A 210 9.77 -18.16 -18.70
N ASN A 211 11.06 -17.81 -18.66
CA ASN A 211 11.50 -16.41 -18.77
C ASN A 211 11.00 -15.76 -20.06
N ASP A 212 11.14 -16.43 -21.20
CA ASP A 212 10.63 -15.93 -22.47
C ASP A 212 9.11 -15.73 -22.44
N GLN A 213 8.37 -16.68 -21.86
CA GLN A 213 6.92 -16.58 -21.74
C GLN A 213 6.48 -15.44 -20.80
N ILE A 214 7.23 -15.15 -19.74
CA ILE A 214 6.98 -13.99 -18.86
C ILE A 214 7.14 -12.69 -19.67
N VAL A 215 8.24 -12.54 -20.41
CA VAL A 215 8.47 -11.33 -21.21
C VAL A 215 7.38 -11.15 -22.28
N ASP A 216 7.00 -12.23 -22.94
CA ASP A 216 5.92 -12.21 -23.95
C ASP A 216 4.57 -11.82 -23.32
N ALA A 217 4.25 -12.36 -22.14
CA ALA A 217 3.03 -12.05 -21.41
C ALA A 217 2.96 -10.59 -20.96
N VAL A 218 4.05 -10.09 -20.37
CA VAL A 218 4.17 -8.68 -19.96
C VAL A 218 3.99 -7.75 -21.16
N THR A 219 4.67 -8.05 -22.27
CA THR A 219 4.55 -7.26 -23.50
C THR A 219 3.09 -7.21 -23.97
N ARG A 220 2.42 -8.36 -24.09
CA ARG A 220 0.99 -8.43 -24.47
C ARG A 220 0.07 -7.64 -23.53
N GLN A 221 0.31 -7.68 -22.22
CA GLN A 221 -0.55 -7.03 -21.23
C GLN A 221 -0.32 -5.53 -21.15
N LEU A 222 0.94 -5.08 -21.28
CA LEU A 222 1.28 -3.67 -21.25
C LEU A 222 0.86 -2.96 -22.54
N GLU A 223 0.95 -3.60 -23.71
CA GLU A 223 0.58 -2.98 -25.00
C GLU A 223 -0.92 -2.68 -25.17
N LYS A 224 -1.82 -3.34 -24.42
CA LYS A 224 -3.28 -3.20 -24.58
C LYS A 224 -3.83 -1.78 -24.37
N LYS A 225 -3.21 -0.98 -23.50
CA LYS A 225 -3.73 0.34 -23.06
C LYS A 225 -2.64 1.42 -23.02
N ILE A 226 -1.89 1.55 -24.11
CA ILE A 226 -0.81 2.55 -24.22
C ILE A 226 -1.18 3.69 -25.15
N ASN A 227 -0.89 4.90 -24.66
CA ASN A 227 -1.02 6.13 -25.40
C ASN A 227 -0.18 6.10 -26.70
N SER A 228 -0.73 6.61 -27.80
CA SER A 228 0.00 6.69 -29.08
C SER A 228 1.30 7.50 -28.98
N GLU A 229 1.35 8.48 -28.09
CA GLU A 229 2.53 9.31 -27.84
C GLU A 229 3.64 8.56 -27.08
N SER A 230 3.32 7.41 -26.48
CA SER A 230 4.24 6.56 -25.71
C SER A 230 4.74 5.35 -26.49
N LYS A 231 4.36 5.19 -27.77
CA LYS A 231 4.75 4.06 -28.63
C LYS A 231 6.25 3.87 -28.84
N GLN A 232 7.08 4.79 -28.34
CA GLN A 232 8.54 4.68 -28.37
C GLN A 232 9.10 3.71 -27.31
N ILE A 233 8.30 3.28 -26.33
CA ILE A 233 8.77 2.31 -25.34
C ILE A 233 8.69 0.88 -25.89
N ASP A 234 9.83 0.19 -25.90
CA ASP A 234 9.91 -1.24 -26.20
C ASP A 234 9.83 -2.04 -24.88
N TRP A 235 8.65 -2.59 -24.57
CA TRP A 235 8.46 -3.39 -23.36
C TRP A 235 9.32 -4.65 -23.33
N ARG A 236 9.55 -5.26 -24.49
CA ARG A 236 10.35 -6.47 -24.58
C ARG A 236 11.78 -6.20 -24.14
N ASP A 237 12.34 -5.07 -24.57
CA ASP A 237 13.66 -4.59 -24.12
C ASP A 237 13.67 -4.28 -22.62
N ARG A 238 12.66 -3.57 -22.11
CA ARG A 238 12.59 -3.20 -20.67
C ARG A 238 12.55 -4.40 -19.74
N PHE A 239 11.91 -5.49 -20.16
CA PHE A 239 11.82 -6.72 -19.40
C PHE A 239 12.82 -7.79 -19.87
N ALA A 240 13.75 -7.47 -20.77
CA ALA A 240 14.71 -8.43 -21.31
C ALA A 240 15.64 -9.06 -20.23
N PHE A 241 15.90 -8.33 -19.14
CA PHE A 241 16.69 -8.84 -18.00
C PHE A 241 16.09 -10.11 -17.39
N VAL A 242 14.77 -10.31 -17.49
CA VAL A 242 14.10 -11.55 -17.05
C VAL A 242 14.69 -12.77 -17.74
N LYS A 243 15.12 -12.64 -19.00
CA LYS A 243 15.75 -13.74 -19.76
C LYS A 243 17.08 -14.20 -19.17
N THR A 244 17.75 -13.34 -18.40
CA THR A 244 19.02 -13.63 -17.74
C THR A 244 18.84 -14.16 -16.31
N VAL A 245 17.61 -14.19 -15.79
CA VAL A 245 17.34 -14.70 -14.44
C VAL A 245 17.51 -16.22 -14.43
N ASP A 246 18.45 -16.69 -13.60
CA ASP A 246 18.80 -18.10 -13.49
C ASP A 246 18.22 -18.71 -12.21
N ILE A 247 16.98 -19.20 -12.30
CA ILE A 247 16.30 -19.91 -11.21
C ILE A 247 15.99 -21.34 -11.71
N PRO A 248 16.37 -22.39 -10.95
CA PRO A 248 15.99 -23.76 -11.30
C PRO A 248 14.49 -23.91 -11.49
N LEU A 249 14.05 -24.69 -12.48
CA LEU A 249 12.64 -24.76 -12.90
C LEU A 249 11.69 -25.06 -11.74
N ASP A 250 12.02 -26.03 -10.88
CA ASP A 250 11.16 -26.42 -9.76
C ASP A 250 11.02 -25.29 -8.73
N GLU A 251 12.13 -24.63 -8.39
CA GLU A 251 12.13 -23.46 -7.51
C GLU A 251 11.36 -22.29 -8.14
N TYR A 252 11.50 -22.09 -9.45
CA TYR A 252 10.82 -21.02 -10.16
C TYR A 252 9.31 -21.25 -10.18
N LYS A 253 8.88 -22.50 -10.38
CA LYS A 253 7.47 -22.84 -10.33
C LYS A 253 6.89 -22.61 -8.94
N GLU A 254 7.60 -23.03 -7.91
CA GLU A 254 7.21 -22.78 -6.52
C GLU A 254 7.07 -21.27 -6.23
N ILE A 255 8.04 -20.45 -6.66
CA ILE A 255 7.96 -18.98 -6.56
C ILE A 255 6.69 -18.44 -7.20
N ILE A 256 6.44 -18.79 -8.47
CA ILE A 256 5.29 -18.27 -9.22
C ILE A 256 3.98 -18.75 -8.58
N GLY A 257 3.93 -20.00 -8.09
CA GLY A 257 2.78 -20.58 -7.41
C GLY A 257 2.47 -19.89 -6.09
N GLU A 258 3.48 -19.66 -5.26
CA GLU A 258 3.32 -18.91 -4.01
C GLU A 258 2.83 -17.48 -4.26
N ILE A 259 3.35 -16.80 -5.30
CA ILE A 259 2.87 -15.46 -5.69
C ILE A 259 1.42 -15.53 -6.18
N ASP A 260 1.06 -16.51 -7.01
CA ASP A 260 -0.32 -16.68 -7.51
C ASP A 260 -1.28 -16.85 -6.32
N GLU A 261 -0.96 -17.75 -5.39
CA GLU A 261 -1.84 -18.11 -4.27
C GLU A 261 -1.91 -17.04 -3.17
N ARG A 262 -0.77 -16.43 -2.80
CA ARG A 262 -0.69 -15.54 -1.62
C ARG A 262 -0.88 -14.07 -1.94
N VAL A 263 -0.67 -13.65 -3.18
CA VAL A 263 -0.74 -12.22 -3.56
C VAL A 263 -1.72 -11.98 -4.70
N HIS A 264 -1.54 -12.66 -5.83
CA HIS A 264 -2.29 -12.37 -7.05
C HIS A 264 -3.77 -12.79 -6.96
N GLN A 265 -4.10 -14.04 -6.62
CA GLN A 265 -5.50 -14.47 -6.46
C GLN A 265 -6.23 -13.70 -5.34
N PRO A 266 -5.60 -13.41 -4.19
CA PRO A 266 -6.19 -12.55 -3.17
C PRO A 266 -6.45 -11.12 -3.64
N SER A 267 -5.54 -10.50 -4.41
CA SER A 267 -5.70 -9.12 -4.88
C SER A 267 -6.86 -8.94 -5.86
N LYS A 268 -7.26 -10.00 -6.57
CA LYS A 268 -8.45 -10.00 -7.44
C LYS A 268 -9.78 -10.03 -6.70
N ARG A 269 -9.80 -10.26 -5.38
CA ARG A 269 -11.03 -10.26 -4.56
C ARG A 269 -11.32 -8.83 -4.07
N SER A 270 -12.57 -8.37 -4.21
CA SER A 270 -12.97 -6.97 -3.94
C SER A 270 -12.61 -6.45 -2.55
N VAL A 271 -12.61 -7.31 -1.53
CA VAL A 271 -12.30 -6.97 -0.12
C VAL A 271 -10.78 -6.80 0.11
N LYS A 272 -9.94 -7.16 -0.86
CA LYS A 272 -8.51 -7.44 -0.66
C LYS A 272 -7.59 -6.74 -1.68
N ARG A 273 -8.10 -5.71 -2.38
CA ARG A 273 -7.35 -4.86 -3.33
C ARG A 273 -6.09 -4.22 -2.71
N ASP A 274 -6.13 -3.86 -1.42
CA ASP A 274 -5.00 -3.22 -0.71
C ASP A 274 -3.77 -4.14 -0.53
N ILE A 275 -3.90 -5.47 -0.69
CA ILE A 275 -2.73 -6.39 -0.63
C ILE A 275 -1.66 -6.01 -1.65
N LEU A 276 -2.10 -5.59 -2.83
CA LEU A 276 -1.21 -5.34 -3.96
C LEU A 276 -0.38 -4.08 -3.75
N GLY A 277 -1.01 -3.02 -3.24
CA GLY A 277 -0.33 -1.79 -2.84
C GLY A 277 0.66 -2.04 -1.72
N ARG A 278 0.26 -2.79 -0.69
CA ARG A 278 1.17 -3.17 0.40
C ARG A 278 2.34 -4.01 -0.10
N ALA A 279 2.10 -4.99 -0.96
CA ALA A 279 3.15 -5.85 -1.50
C ALA A 279 4.14 -5.09 -2.36
N TYR A 280 3.63 -4.23 -3.24
CA TYR A 280 4.44 -3.38 -4.10
C TYR A 280 5.27 -2.37 -3.28
N LYS A 281 4.67 -1.70 -2.27
CA LYS A 281 5.37 -0.79 -1.34
C LYS A 281 6.53 -1.49 -0.62
N ILE A 282 6.36 -2.74 -0.19
CA ILE A 282 7.40 -3.52 0.48
C ILE A 282 8.56 -3.86 -0.48
N PHE A 283 8.28 -4.15 -1.74
CA PHE A 283 9.32 -4.37 -2.76
C PHE A 283 10.02 -3.05 -3.15
N LEU A 284 9.27 -1.96 -3.31
CA LEU A 284 9.80 -0.66 -3.74
C LEU A 284 10.63 0.04 -2.65
N SER A 285 10.22 -0.04 -1.37
CA SER A 285 10.96 0.56 -0.24
C SER A 285 12.38 -0.01 -0.08
N ARG A 286 12.64 -1.19 -0.65
CA ARG A 286 13.97 -1.81 -0.69
C ARG A 286 14.79 -1.40 -1.92
N ALA A 287 14.15 -1.12 -3.05
CA ALA A 287 14.80 -0.56 -4.23
C ALA A 287 15.29 0.89 -3.99
N GLY A 288 14.64 1.62 -3.07
CA GLY A 288 15.02 2.98 -2.68
C GLY A 288 16.36 3.13 -1.94
N LYS A 289 17.00 2.04 -1.50
CA LYS A 289 18.33 2.05 -0.86
C LYS A 289 19.49 2.06 -1.87
N MET A 290 19.21 2.38 -3.13
CA MET A 290 20.21 2.45 -4.18
C MET A 290 21.06 3.72 -4.06
N ASP A 291 22.32 3.55 -3.67
CA ASP A 291 23.35 4.61 -3.66
C ASP A 291 23.67 5.20 -5.06
N ASN A 292 23.06 4.70 -6.15
CA ASN A 292 23.50 4.97 -7.53
C ASN A 292 22.49 5.63 -8.48
N LYS A 293 21.30 6.04 -8.03
CA LYS A 293 20.42 6.89 -8.84
C LYS A 293 19.87 8.03 -7.99
N ASN A 294 19.94 9.25 -8.51
CA ASN A 294 19.41 10.48 -7.91
C ASN A 294 17.87 10.50 -7.82
N ILE A 295 17.27 9.45 -7.27
CA ILE A 295 15.82 9.27 -7.17
C ILE A 295 15.45 9.56 -5.72
N ILE A 296 14.71 10.65 -5.51
CA ILE A 296 14.17 10.99 -4.19
C ILE A 296 12.79 10.35 -4.08
N LEU A 297 12.66 9.28 -3.30
CA LEU A 297 11.35 8.69 -3.03
C LEU A 297 10.62 9.49 -1.96
N THR A 298 9.42 9.97 -2.26
CA THR A 298 8.60 10.67 -1.26
C THR A 298 8.12 9.66 -0.20
N PRO A 299 8.35 9.90 1.10
CA PRO A 299 7.75 9.08 2.15
C PRO A 299 6.23 9.00 2.02
N ASP A 300 5.64 7.85 2.32
CA ASP A 300 4.23 7.57 2.06
C ASP A 300 3.29 8.57 2.77
N HIS A 301 3.58 8.93 4.01
CA HIS A 301 2.76 9.89 4.76
C HIS A 301 2.75 11.28 4.11
N ILE A 302 3.91 11.73 3.61
CA ILE A 302 4.02 13.01 2.88
C ILE A 302 3.34 12.94 1.53
N LYS A 303 3.43 11.79 0.84
CA LYS A 303 2.77 11.60 -0.44
C LYS A 303 1.27 11.79 -0.34
N THR A 304 0.61 11.05 0.57
CA THR A 304 -0.84 11.20 0.83
C THR A 304 -1.18 12.62 1.28
N PHE A 305 -0.38 13.19 2.18
CA PHE A 305 -0.58 14.58 2.64
C PHE A 305 -0.54 15.61 1.51
N MET A 306 0.39 15.50 0.57
CA MET A 306 0.46 16.41 -0.59
C MET A 306 -0.74 16.25 -1.53
N VAL A 307 -1.25 15.02 -1.72
CA VAL A 307 -2.47 14.79 -2.51
C VAL A 307 -3.69 15.37 -1.81
N ASP A 308 -3.81 15.21 -0.48
CA ASP A 308 -4.87 15.81 0.32
C ASP A 308 -4.85 17.35 0.24
N LEU A 309 -3.65 17.95 0.27
CA LEU A 309 -3.47 19.40 0.11
C LEU A 309 -3.92 19.92 -1.27
N ALA A 310 -3.87 19.07 -2.30
CA ALA A 310 -4.39 19.41 -3.63
C ALA A 310 -5.93 19.56 -3.63
N ARG A 311 -6.60 18.94 -2.64
CA ARG A 311 -8.06 18.88 -2.47
C ARG A 311 -8.74 18.39 -3.75
N LEU A 312 -8.54 17.11 -4.03
CA LEU A 312 -9.14 16.47 -5.19
C LEU A 312 -10.67 16.44 -5.06
N GLU A 313 -11.35 16.91 -6.09
CA GLU A 313 -12.77 16.79 -6.31
C GLU A 313 -13.04 15.75 -7.40
N ARG A 314 -14.31 15.35 -7.52
CA ARG A 314 -14.71 14.23 -8.37
C ARG A 314 -14.17 14.37 -9.80
N ASP A 315 -14.29 15.55 -10.41
CA ASP A 315 -13.96 15.85 -11.81
C ASP A 315 -12.54 16.35 -12.06
N ASP A 316 -11.67 16.31 -11.05
CA ASP A 316 -10.30 16.78 -11.22
C ASP A 316 -9.46 15.84 -12.08
N VAL A 317 -8.60 16.43 -12.92
CA VAL A 317 -7.60 15.70 -13.69
C VAL A 317 -6.23 15.97 -13.07
N VAL A 318 -5.57 14.89 -12.64
CA VAL A 318 -4.32 14.93 -11.87
C VAL A 318 -3.13 14.69 -12.79
N LEU A 319 -2.17 15.61 -12.73
CA LEU A 319 -0.91 15.59 -13.46
C LEU A 319 0.27 15.37 -12.51
N ASP A 320 1.16 14.47 -12.89
CA ASP A 320 2.49 14.35 -12.29
C ASP A 320 3.55 14.44 -13.39
N THR A 321 4.35 15.49 -13.36
CA THR A 321 5.35 15.78 -14.41
C THR A 321 6.69 15.05 -14.20
N CYS A 322 6.86 14.37 -13.08
CA CYS A 322 8.06 13.61 -12.72
C CYS A 322 7.66 12.42 -11.85
N MET A 323 6.78 11.58 -12.40
CA MET A 323 5.99 10.63 -11.62
C MET A 323 6.80 9.53 -10.93
N GLY A 324 8.04 9.29 -11.38
CA GLY A 324 8.86 8.20 -10.89
C GLY A 324 8.14 6.86 -11.04
N SER A 325 7.90 6.19 -9.91
CA SER A 325 7.15 4.92 -9.85
C SER A 325 5.62 5.09 -9.81
N GLY A 326 5.11 6.31 -10.01
CA GLY A 326 3.67 6.61 -10.08
C GLY A 326 3.00 6.79 -8.71
N GLY A 327 3.76 7.08 -7.65
CA GLY A 327 3.26 7.13 -6.28
C GLY A 327 2.13 8.16 -6.05
N PHE A 328 2.31 9.41 -6.49
CA PHE A 328 1.29 10.45 -6.32
C PHE A 328 0.04 10.16 -7.14
N LEU A 329 0.21 9.72 -8.39
CA LEU A 329 -0.92 9.36 -9.25
C LEU A 329 -1.71 8.18 -8.70
N MET A 330 -1.03 7.22 -8.07
CA MET A 330 -1.67 6.07 -7.43
C MET A 330 -2.55 6.50 -6.25
N ASP A 331 -2.01 7.34 -5.36
CA ASP A 331 -2.76 7.89 -4.22
C ASP A 331 -3.95 8.75 -4.69
N ALA A 332 -3.74 9.58 -5.71
CA ALA A 332 -4.79 10.35 -6.35
C ALA A 332 -5.88 9.47 -6.99
N MET A 333 -5.50 8.37 -7.66
CA MET A 333 -6.43 7.41 -8.24
C MET A 333 -7.30 6.77 -7.16
N GLU A 334 -6.71 6.31 -6.04
CA GLU A 334 -7.45 5.76 -4.90
C GLU A 334 -8.48 6.75 -4.38
N GLN A 335 -8.10 8.00 -4.13
CA GLN A 335 -9.02 9.05 -3.65
C GLN A 335 -10.15 9.34 -4.65
N LEU A 336 -9.87 9.38 -5.95
CA LEU A 336 -10.88 9.61 -6.99
C LEU A 336 -11.83 8.43 -7.13
N VAL A 337 -11.33 7.19 -7.04
CA VAL A 337 -12.12 5.95 -7.09
C VAL A 337 -13.04 5.86 -5.87
N ASP A 338 -12.57 6.25 -4.69
CA ASP A 338 -13.40 6.31 -3.48
C ASP A 338 -14.54 7.34 -3.65
N LYS A 339 -14.25 8.50 -4.26
CA LYS A 339 -15.25 9.52 -4.64
C LYS A 339 -16.19 9.08 -5.77
N ALA A 340 -15.92 7.96 -6.44
CA ALA A 340 -16.85 7.35 -7.39
C ALA A 340 -17.95 6.53 -6.70
N HIS A 341 -17.83 6.25 -5.40
CA HIS A 341 -18.82 5.50 -4.60
C HIS A 341 -19.28 4.18 -5.26
N GLY A 342 -18.34 3.48 -5.91
CA GLY A 342 -18.59 2.20 -6.58
C GLY A 342 -19.20 2.29 -7.99
N ASP A 343 -19.37 3.49 -8.57
CA ASP A 343 -19.81 3.66 -9.95
C ASP A 343 -18.72 3.17 -10.94
N GLY A 344 -18.93 1.98 -11.50
CA GLY A 344 -17.98 1.35 -12.41
C GLY A 344 -17.65 2.17 -13.66
N LYS A 345 -18.63 2.92 -14.23
CA LYS A 345 -18.37 3.78 -15.39
C LYS A 345 -17.51 4.97 -15.02
N ARG A 346 -17.72 5.51 -13.81
CA ARG A 346 -16.89 6.60 -13.30
C ARG A 346 -15.47 6.14 -13.00
N ILE A 347 -15.32 4.96 -12.40
CA ILE A 347 -14.01 4.35 -12.14
C ILE A 347 -13.25 4.16 -13.47
N GLU A 348 -13.90 3.62 -14.50
CA GLU A 348 -13.31 3.49 -15.83
C GLU A 348 -12.94 4.85 -16.43
N HIS A 349 -13.78 5.88 -16.26
CA HIS A 349 -13.46 7.24 -16.71
C HIS A 349 -12.23 7.82 -15.99
N ILE A 350 -12.12 7.63 -14.66
CA ILE A 350 -10.96 8.07 -13.87
C ILE A 350 -9.68 7.45 -14.44
N HIS A 351 -9.71 6.13 -14.62
CA HIS A 351 -8.61 5.33 -15.13
C HIS A 351 -8.15 5.76 -16.53
N GLU A 352 -9.08 6.15 -17.39
CA GLU A 352 -8.79 6.49 -18.79
C GLU A 352 -8.46 7.96 -19.02
N HIS A 353 -8.97 8.88 -18.20
CA HIS A 353 -8.96 10.32 -18.51
C HIS A 353 -8.44 11.23 -17.39
N GLN A 354 -8.47 10.82 -16.12
CA GLN A 354 -8.21 11.73 -15.00
C GLN A 354 -6.79 11.64 -14.43
N LEU A 355 -5.93 10.79 -14.98
CA LEU A 355 -4.56 10.59 -14.52
C LEU A 355 -3.59 10.81 -15.68
N ILE A 356 -2.63 11.72 -15.50
CA ILE A 356 -1.60 12.06 -16.49
C ILE A 356 -0.24 11.98 -15.81
N GLY A 357 0.68 11.20 -16.35
CA GLY A 357 2.01 11.04 -15.77
C GLY A 357 3.12 11.13 -16.81
N LEU A 358 4.19 11.84 -16.48
CA LEU A 358 5.37 12.00 -17.35
C LEU A 358 6.59 11.46 -16.62
N GLU A 359 7.36 10.61 -17.30
CA GLU A 359 8.64 10.09 -16.77
C GLU A 359 9.64 9.86 -17.91
N LEU A 360 10.90 10.22 -17.67
CA LEU A 360 12.00 10.14 -18.64
C LEU A 360 12.93 8.96 -18.36
N ASP A 361 13.03 8.47 -17.12
CA ASP A 361 13.77 7.24 -16.81
C ASP A 361 12.93 6.02 -17.20
N PRO A 362 13.40 5.18 -18.12
CA PRO A 362 12.61 4.07 -18.64
C PRO A 362 12.30 2.98 -17.61
N ILE A 363 13.14 2.83 -16.58
CA ILE A 363 12.91 1.86 -15.51
C ILE A 363 11.81 2.37 -14.58
N LEU A 364 11.87 3.65 -14.20
CA LEU A 364 10.81 4.28 -13.41
C LEU A 364 9.47 4.29 -14.15
N PHE A 365 9.48 4.63 -15.44
CA PHE A 365 8.28 4.57 -16.27
C PHE A 365 7.68 3.16 -16.32
N ALA A 366 8.51 2.12 -16.49
CA ALA A 366 8.04 0.73 -16.48
C ALA A 366 7.48 0.31 -15.12
N LEU A 367 8.11 0.77 -14.03
CA LEU A 367 7.59 0.57 -12.67
C LEU A 367 6.25 1.25 -12.47
N ALA A 368 6.07 2.50 -12.91
CA ALA A 368 4.80 3.23 -12.83
C ALA A 368 3.69 2.56 -13.62
N CYS A 369 3.95 2.16 -14.87
CA CYS A 369 3.00 1.44 -15.70
C CYS A 369 2.60 0.09 -15.07
N SER A 370 3.57 -0.61 -14.46
CA SER A 370 3.30 -1.84 -13.73
C SER A 370 2.45 -1.59 -12.49
N ASN A 371 2.80 -0.57 -11.69
CA ASN A 371 2.08 -0.19 -10.49
C ASN A 371 0.60 0.16 -10.80
N MET A 372 0.38 0.99 -11.83
CA MET A 372 -0.96 1.34 -12.30
C MET A 372 -1.76 0.14 -12.79
N PHE A 373 -1.13 -0.75 -13.58
CA PHE A 373 -1.80 -1.97 -14.06
C PHE A 373 -2.29 -2.84 -12.91
N LEU A 374 -1.42 -3.03 -11.91
CA LEU A 374 -1.72 -3.83 -10.73
C LEU A 374 -2.92 -3.25 -9.96
N HIS A 375 -3.03 -1.94 -9.85
CA HIS A 375 -4.05 -1.28 -9.05
C HIS A 375 -5.42 -1.02 -9.71
N GLY A 376 -5.69 -1.63 -10.87
CA GLY A 376 -6.98 -1.45 -11.56
C GLY A 376 -6.88 -0.70 -12.89
N ASP A 377 -5.65 -0.39 -13.31
CA ASP A 377 -5.27 0.24 -14.57
C ASP A 377 -5.60 1.74 -14.64
N GLY A 378 -4.59 2.60 -14.52
CA GLY A 378 -4.69 4.06 -14.68
C GLY A 378 -3.68 4.61 -15.68
N ARG A 379 -3.18 3.77 -16.60
CA ARG A 379 -1.96 4.07 -17.37
C ARG A 379 -2.19 4.72 -18.75
N SER A 380 -3.44 4.98 -19.12
CA SER A 380 -3.83 5.44 -20.46
C SER A 380 -3.14 6.74 -20.89
N ASN A 381 -2.79 7.62 -19.94
CA ASN A 381 -2.07 8.87 -20.21
C ASN A 381 -0.72 8.95 -19.48
N LEU A 382 -0.02 7.81 -19.33
CA LEU A 382 1.39 7.81 -18.95
C LEU A 382 2.27 7.96 -20.19
N LEU A 383 3.12 8.98 -20.17
CA LEU A 383 3.99 9.36 -21.28
C LEU A 383 5.46 9.20 -20.93
N TYR A 384 6.15 8.38 -21.71
CA TYR A 384 7.60 8.20 -21.62
C TYR A 384 8.30 9.35 -22.36
N ARG A 385 8.46 10.48 -21.68
CA ARG A 385 8.98 11.73 -22.26
C ARG A 385 9.48 12.68 -21.19
N ASP A 386 10.40 13.55 -21.58
CA ASP A 386 10.78 14.71 -20.78
C ASP A 386 9.61 15.71 -20.66
N SER A 387 9.28 16.09 -19.44
CA SER A 387 8.19 17.01 -19.12
C SER A 387 8.59 18.48 -19.13
N LEU A 388 9.89 18.80 -19.13
CA LEU A 388 10.37 20.18 -19.11
C LEU A 388 10.24 20.84 -20.47
N ILE A 389 9.22 21.69 -20.60
CA ILE A 389 8.95 22.51 -21.79
C ILE A 389 9.50 23.92 -21.64
N THR A 390 9.76 24.33 -20.40
CA THR A 390 10.45 25.58 -20.06
C THR A 390 11.81 25.22 -19.48
N ARG A 391 12.89 25.60 -20.17
CA ARG A 391 14.26 25.38 -19.68
C ARG A 391 14.99 26.71 -19.52
N GLY A 392 15.69 26.84 -18.40
CA GLY A 392 16.48 28.03 -18.10
C GLY A 392 15.63 29.20 -17.60
N LYS A 393 16.26 30.36 -17.41
CA LYS A 393 15.66 31.48 -16.64
C LYS A 393 14.70 32.36 -17.44
N SER A 394 14.56 32.13 -18.76
CA SER A 394 13.60 32.87 -19.60
C SER A 394 12.19 32.29 -19.55
N PHE A 395 12.05 31.03 -19.13
CA PHE A 395 10.80 30.26 -19.09
C PHE A 395 9.97 30.29 -20.40
N ALA A 396 10.61 30.60 -21.52
CA ALA A 396 9.98 30.51 -22.82
C ALA A 396 9.77 29.03 -23.17
N VAL A 397 8.56 28.69 -23.60
CA VAL A 397 8.27 27.37 -24.17
C VAL A 397 9.01 27.28 -25.51
N ALA A 398 9.87 26.28 -25.66
CA ALA A 398 10.58 26.08 -26.92
C ALA A 398 9.58 25.68 -28.02
N LYS A 399 9.79 26.18 -29.26
CA LYS A 399 8.90 25.89 -30.40
C LYS A 399 8.66 24.39 -30.65
N ARG A 400 9.68 23.55 -30.39
CA ARG A 400 9.60 22.09 -30.52
C ARG A 400 8.64 21.44 -29.50
N ASP A 401 8.39 22.14 -28.40
CA ASP A 401 7.65 21.67 -27.23
C ASP A 401 6.22 22.24 -27.17
N GLU A 402 5.87 23.21 -28.02
CA GLU A 402 4.52 23.82 -28.12
C GLU A 402 3.43 22.77 -28.36
N LYS A 403 3.62 21.87 -29.33
CA LYS A 403 2.64 20.81 -29.63
C LYS A 403 2.42 19.89 -28.44
N PHE A 404 3.48 19.59 -27.70
CA PHE A 404 3.40 18.72 -26.53
C PHE A 404 2.69 19.42 -25.37
N ARG A 405 3.02 20.70 -25.12
CA ARG A 405 2.28 21.55 -24.18
C ARG A 405 0.79 21.56 -24.50
N ASP A 406 0.43 21.83 -25.76
CA ASP A 406 -0.97 21.95 -26.18
C ASP A 406 -1.71 20.60 -26.09
N TYR A 407 -1.02 19.49 -26.35
CA TYR A 407 -1.54 18.16 -26.10
C TYR A 407 -1.90 17.94 -24.62
N ILE A 408 -0.98 18.21 -23.69
CA ILE A 408 -1.23 18.05 -22.25
C ILE A 408 -2.34 18.99 -21.78
N LYS A 409 -2.35 20.25 -22.23
CA LYS A 409 -3.44 21.20 -21.94
C LYS A 409 -4.79 20.70 -22.47
N GLY A 410 -4.81 20.02 -23.61
CA GLY A 410 -6.01 19.39 -24.16
C GLY A 410 -6.62 18.32 -23.25
N LEU A 411 -5.83 17.71 -22.37
CA LEU A 411 -6.28 16.77 -21.33
C LEU A 411 -6.83 17.48 -20.08
N LYS A 412 -6.76 18.81 -20.03
CA LYS A 412 -7.33 19.70 -19.00
C LYS A 412 -6.91 19.37 -17.54
N PRO A 413 -5.60 19.28 -17.23
CA PRO A 413 -5.16 19.04 -15.88
C PRO A 413 -5.56 20.19 -14.94
N THR A 414 -6.26 19.85 -13.85
CA THR A 414 -6.69 20.82 -12.82
C THR A 414 -5.85 20.74 -11.56
N LYS A 415 -5.14 19.63 -11.35
CA LYS A 415 -4.27 19.40 -10.19
C LYS A 415 -2.92 18.89 -10.65
N CYS A 416 -1.85 19.36 -10.03
CA CYS A 416 -0.52 18.84 -10.24
C CYS A 416 0.16 18.61 -8.89
N VAL A 417 0.66 17.40 -8.64
CA VAL A 417 1.34 17.04 -7.38
C VAL A 417 2.66 16.40 -7.74
N ILE A 418 3.78 17.01 -7.32
CA ILE A 418 5.11 16.60 -7.81
C ILE A 418 6.22 16.69 -6.75
N ASN A 419 7.21 15.80 -6.87
CA ASN A 419 8.49 15.86 -6.18
C ASN A 419 9.62 15.84 -7.23
N PRO A 420 10.03 17.00 -7.77
CA PRO A 420 11.04 17.06 -8.82
C PRO A 420 12.43 16.67 -8.30
N PRO A 421 13.36 16.29 -9.21
CA PRO A 421 14.78 16.20 -8.86
C PRO A 421 15.32 17.54 -8.35
N TYR A 422 16.18 17.51 -7.33
CA TYR A 422 16.67 18.73 -6.64
C TYR A 422 17.98 19.27 -7.22
N GLU A 423 18.57 18.60 -8.20
CA GLU A 423 19.82 19.02 -8.82
C GLU A 423 19.63 20.24 -9.72
N ASN A 424 20.67 21.07 -9.83
CA ASN A 424 20.70 22.28 -10.68
C ASN A 424 19.52 23.22 -10.37
N ASP A 425 18.88 23.76 -11.42
CA ASP A 425 17.69 24.60 -11.34
C ASP A 425 16.41 23.79 -11.64
N ASN A 426 16.43 22.45 -11.48
CA ASN A 426 15.28 21.61 -11.80
C ASN A 426 14.02 22.00 -11.01
N PRO A 427 14.04 22.20 -9.68
CA PRO A 427 12.81 22.49 -8.93
C PRO A 427 12.01 23.67 -9.49
N ILE A 428 12.70 24.75 -9.89
CA ILE A 428 12.03 25.94 -10.42
C ILE A 428 11.58 25.76 -11.88
N ASN A 429 12.31 25.00 -12.70
CA ASN A 429 11.90 24.67 -14.07
C ASN A 429 10.66 23.76 -14.08
N PHE A 430 10.61 22.76 -13.19
CA PHE A 430 9.45 21.89 -13.01
C PHE A 430 8.24 22.66 -12.50
N THR A 431 8.44 23.58 -11.55
CA THR A 431 7.36 24.47 -11.05
C THR A 431 6.72 25.23 -12.22
N MET A 432 7.54 25.86 -13.05
CA MET A 432 7.05 26.63 -14.19
C MET A 432 6.36 25.76 -15.26
N SER A 433 6.97 24.64 -15.65
CA SER A 433 6.37 23.73 -16.63
C SER A 433 5.03 23.18 -16.13
N ALA A 434 4.92 22.82 -14.85
CA ALA A 434 3.67 22.37 -14.25
C ALA A 434 2.58 23.46 -14.31
N ILE A 435 2.92 24.72 -14.00
CA ILE A 435 1.98 25.85 -14.13
C ILE A 435 1.55 26.05 -15.59
N GLU A 436 2.46 25.91 -16.57
CA GLU A 436 2.13 26.02 -17.99
C GLU A 436 1.12 24.95 -18.46
N TYR A 437 1.20 23.74 -17.90
CA TYR A 437 0.28 22.65 -18.22
C TYR A 437 -1.12 22.81 -17.61
N LEU A 438 -1.22 23.36 -16.40
CA LEU A 438 -2.48 23.47 -15.65
C LEU A 438 -3.54 24.33 -16.37
N GLU A 439 -4.81 24.01 -16.17
CA GLU A 439 -5.93 24.91 -16.49
C GLU A 439 -5.92 26.14 -15.56
N GLU A 440 -6.56 27.24 -15.99
CA GLU A 440 -6.74 28.43 -15.15
C GLU A 440 -7.47 28.05 -13.85
N GLY A 441 -6.96 28.50 -12.69
CA GLY A 441 -7.46 28.10 -11.38
C GLY A 441 -6.97 26.72 -10.90
N GLY A 442 -6.23 25.98 -11.72
CA GLY A 442 -5.62 24.71 -11.37
C GLY A 442 -4.56 24.86 -10.26
N ARG A 443 -4.36 23.81 -9.46
CA ARG A 443 -3.47 23.83 -8.29
C ARG A 443 -2.23 22.98 -8.48
N LEU A 444 -1.08 23.52 -8.11
CA LEU A 444 0.19 22.83 -8.00
C LEU A 444 0.56 22.66 -6.53
N VAL A 445 0.82 21.42 -6.11
CA VAL A 445 1.44 21.09 -4.82
C VAL A 445 2.81 20.47 -5.10
N ILE A 446 3.88 21.16 -4.70
CA ILE A 446 5.25 20.76 -5.03
C ILE A 446 6.13 20.76 -3.78
N ILE A 447 6.93 19.70 -3.59
CA ILE A 447 7.98 19.67 -2.58
C ILE A 447 9.33 20.00 -3.22
N MET A 448 10.06 20.96 -2.64
CA MET A 448 11.36 21.39 -3.14
C MET A 448 12.24 21.91 -2.00
N PRO A 449 13.56 22.12 -2.21
CA PRO A 449 14.43 22.75 -1.21
C PRO A 449 13.82 24.07 -0.72
N ASN A 450 13.82 24.29 0.59
CA ASN A 450 13.10 25.41 1.22
C ASN A 450 13.58 26.79 0.73
N ASN A 451 14.83 26.87 0.27
CA ASN A 451 15.47 28.07 -0.26
C ASN A 451 15.24 28.28 -1.77
N THR A 452 14.46 27.43 -2.45
CA THR A 452 14.32 27.47 -3.93
C THR A 452 13.88 28.85 -4.44
N LEU A 453 12.89 29.46 -3.80
CA LEU A 453 12.39 30.80 -4.16
C LEU A 453 13.27 31.93 -3.60
N SER A 454 14.07 31.67 -2.57
CA SER A 454 14.94 32.64 -1.88
C SER A 454 16.35 32.73 -2.45
N LYS A 455 16.77 31.74 -3.26
CA LYS A 455 18.10 31.70 -3.86
C LYS A 455 18.26 32.89 -4.81
N ASN A 456 19.30 33.71 -4.61
CA ASN A 456 19.57 34.89 -5.45
C ASN A 456 19.59 34.58 -6.96
N SER A 457 20.13 33.42 -7.33
CA SER A 457 20.16 32.98 -8.73
C SER A 457 18.78 32.77 -9.36
N ASN A 458 17.75 32.61 -8.53
CA ASN A 458 16.37 32.27 -8.88
C ASN A 458 15.41 33.46 -8.73
N GLN A 459 15.86 34.64 -8.30
CA GLN A 459 14.97 35.78 -8.03
C GLN A 459 14.07 36.14 -9.23
N LYS A 460 14.65 36.26 -10.43
CA LYS A 460 13.87 36.53 -11.66
C LYS A 460 12.86 35.43 -11.98
N ALA A 461 13.23 34.19 -11.67
CA ALA A 461 12.39 33.03 -11.92
C ALA A 461 11.23 32.93 -10.95
N ALA A 462 11.46 33.21 -9.67
CA ALA A 462 10.42 33.26 -8.66
C ALA A 462 9.38 34.34 -9.00
N LEU A 463 9.82 35.52 -9.45
CA LEU A 463 8.92 36.57 -9.92
C LEU A 463 8.11 36.14 -11.15
N ALA A 464 8.74 35.50 -12.14
CA ALA A 464 8.04 34.99 -13.33
C ALA A 464 6.98 33.92 -13.01
N ILE A 465 7.20 33.12 -11.97
CA ILE A 465 6.19 32.19 -11.43
C ILE A 465 5.02 32.97 -10.82
N LEU A 466 5.31 33.98 -10.00
CA LEU A 466 4.29 34.81 -9.36
C LEU A 466 3.50 35.67 -10.35
N GLU A 467 4.03 35.96 -11.54
CA GLU A 467 3.26 36.58 -12.63
C GLU A 467 2.17 35.64 -13.20
N ARG A 468 2.28 34.32 -12.99
CA ARG A 468 1.42 33.28 -13.61
C ARG A 468 0.66 32.43 -12.61
N ALA A 469 0.97 32.57 -11.33
CA ALA A 469 0.36 31.82 -10.26
C ALA A 469 0.39 32.59 -8.95
N ARG A 470 -0.62 32.35 -8.12
CA ARG A 470 -0.66 32.82 -6.75
C ARG A 470 -0.02 31.75 -5.85
N LEU A 471 0.98 32.11 -5.07
CA LEU A 471 1.45 31.30 -3.95
C LEU A 471 0.36 31.28 -2.85
N ASP A 472 -0.13 30.10 -2.50
CA ASP A 472 -1.19 29.89 -1.52
C ASP A 472 -0.63 29.57 -0.13
N PHE A 473 0.36 28.67 -0.08
CA PHE A 473 0.95 28.23 1.17
C PHE A 473 2.39 27.71 1.04
N ILE A 474 3.11 27.72 2.17
CA ILE A 474 4.42 27.09 2.36
C ILE A 474 4.40 26.31 3.67
N ILE A 475 4.74 25.02 3.63
CA ILE A 475 4.86 24.15 4.80
C ILE A 475 6.31 23.71 4.89
N ASP A 476 7.02 24.10 5.94
CA ASP A 476 8.39 23.64 6.18
C ASP A 476 8.38 22.21 6.69
N MET A 477 9.24 21.37 6.13
CA MET A 477 9.34 19.96 6.48
C MET A 477 10.54 19.68 7.40
N PRO A 478 10.54 18.54 8.13
CA PRO A 478 11.68 18.15 8.94
C PRO A 478 12.95 17.95 8.10
N GLN A 479 14.11 18.37 8.60
CA GLN A 479 15.39 18.23 7.89
C GLN A 479 15.73 16.76 7.57
N GLN A 480 15.34 15.86 8.46
CA GLN A 480 15.55 14.42 8.37
C GLN A 480 14.51 13.70 7.51
N LEU A 481 13.60 14.42 6.82
CA LEU A 481 12.52 13.79 6.05
C LEU A 481 13.03 12.74 5.04
N PHE A 482 14.14 13.05 4.37
CA PHE A 482 14.79 12.16 3.39
C PHE A 482 16.05 11.46 3.93
N PHE A 483 16.17 11.34 5.26
CA PHE A 483 17.34 10.78 5.93
C PHE A 483 17.70 9.36 5.43
N GLU A 484 16.69 8.53 5.18
CA GLU A 484 16.89 7.15 4.68
C GLU A 484 17.56 7.08 3.31
N GLN A 485 17.52 8.18 2.55
CA GLN A 485 18.14 8.31 1.23
C GLN A 485 19.50 9.03 1.32
N LYS A 486 20.04 9.20 2.54
CA LYS A 486 21.30 9.90 2.82
C LYS A 486 21.31 11.35 2.29
N ARG A 487 20.13 12.00 2.23
CA ARG A 487 19.99 13.40 1.80
C ARG A 487 19.54 14.25 2.99
N GLY A 488 20.34 15.27 3.34
CA GLY A 488 20.07 16.22 4.43
C GLY A 488 19.52 17.57 3.96
N VAL A 489 18.77 17.60 2.86
CA VAL A 489 18.25 18.84 2.27
C VAL A 489 16.97 19.25 3.02
N LYS A 490 16.95 20.44 3.63
CA LYS A 490 15.72 21.01 4.21
C LYS A 490 14.75 21.37 3.08
N THR A 491 13.57 20.79 3.10
CA THR A 491 12.53 20.99 2.07
C THR A 491 11.31 21.70 2.63
N SER A 492 10.51 22.25 1.73
CA SER A 492 9.17 22.75 2.04
C SER A 492 8.20 22.29 0.95
N ILE A 493 6.93 22.10 1.32
CA ILE A 493 5.83 21.92 0.38
C ILE A 493 5.27 23.31 0.05
N PHE A 494 5.13 23.60 -1.23
CA PHE A 494 4.59 24.86 -1.75
C PHE A 494 3.28 24.57 -2.49
N GLY A 495 2.27 25.39 -2.23
CA GLY A 495 1.02 25.38 -2.94
C GLY A 495 0.90 26.60 -3.85
N PHE A 496 0.62 26.39 -5.13
CA PHE A 496 0.33 27.46 -6.08
C PHE A 496 -1.02 27.23 -6.75
N THR A 497 -1.74 28.31 -7.04
CA THR A 497 -2.91 28.30 -7.92
C THR A 497 -2.58 29.08 -9.20
N LYS A 498 -2.73 28.44 -10.37
CA LYS A 498 -2.55 29.12 -11.66
C LYS A 498 -3.56 30.25 -11.79
N THR A 499 -3.07 31.42 -12.15
CA THR A 499 -3.90 32.60 -12.39
C THR A 499 -3.22 33.54 -13.37
N SER A 500 -3.96 33.95 -14.38
CA SER A 500 -3.58 34.95 -15.38
C SER A 500 -3.34 36.35 -14.79
N ASN A 501 -3.85 36.63 -13.58
CA ASN A 501 -3.60 37.88 -12.85
C ASN A 501 -2.31 37.85 -12.01
N GLY A 502 -1.65 36.69 -11.90
CA GLY A 502 -0.51 36.52 -11.00
C GLY A 502 -0.86 36.62 -9.51
N HIS A 503 0.17 36.77 -8.68
CA HIS A 503 0.07 36.94 -7.24
C HIS A 503 -0.15 38.41 -6.89
N ASP A 504 -1.23 38.68 -6.18
CA ASP A 504 -1.51 40.01 -5.62
C ASP A 504 -0.53 40.32 -4.49
N HIS A 505 0.02 41.54 -4.47
CA HIS A 505 1.04 41.95 -3.50
C HIS A 505 0.52 41.91 -2.05
N ASP A 506 -0.76 42.22 -1.85
CA ASP A 506 -1.40 42.25 -0.53
C ASP A 506 -1.97 40.88 -0.12
N ALA A 507 -1.90 39.87 -1.01
CA ALA A 507 -2.44 38.55 -0.71
C ALA A 507 -1.66 37.86 0.42
N LEU A 508 -2.40 37.43 1.44
CA LEU A 508 -1.85 36.68 2.55
C LEU A 508 -1.58 35.22 2.17
N VAL A 509 -0.31 34.83 2.24
CA VAL A 509 0.15 33.44 2.10
C VAL A 509 0.10 32.76 3.48
N THR A 510 -0.32 31.49 3.51
CA THR A 510 -0.32 30.69 4.76
C THR A 510 0.98 29.91 4.91
N PHE A 511 1.69 30.13 5.99
CA PHE A 511 2.90 29.41 6.33
C PHE A 511 2.62 28.44 7.47
N SER A 512 3.30 27.29 7.49
CA SER A 512 3.27 26.35 8.61
C SER A 512 4.67 25.81 8.86
N ASP A 513 5.05 25.80 10.13
CA ASP A 513 6.30 25.22 10.61
C ASP A 513 6.05 23.78 11.08
N MET A 514 6.33 22.81 10.19
CA MET A 514 6.23 21.38 10.47
C MET A 514 7.64 20.77 10.56
N GLU A 515 8.51 21.34 11.39
CA GLU A 515 9.82 20.73 11.71
C GLU A 515 9.70 19.38 12.43
N ASP A 516 8.56 19.10 13.06
CA ASP A 516 8.19 17.82 13.65
C ASP A 516 6.92 17.28 12.97
N ASP A 517 7.07 16.22 12.18
CA ASP A 517 5.98 15.50 11.51
C ASP A 517 5.49 14.29 12.32
N GLY A 518 5.85 14.20 13.60
CA GLY A 518 5.49 13.08 14.47
C GLY A 518 6.28 11.80 14.19
N HIS A 519 7.26 11.82 13.28
CA HIS A 519 8.09 10.66 12.96
C HIS A 519 9.49 10.76 13.56
N GLU A 520 9.91 9.67 14.19
CA GLU A 520 11.23 9.53 14.81
C GLU A 520 12.07 8.46 14.11
N VAL A 521 13.38 8.68 14.05
CA VAL A 521 14.33 7.71 13.49
C VAL A 521 14.56 6.61 14.52
N GLN A 522 14.17 5.37 14.19
CA GLN A 522 14.46 4.18 14.98
C GLN A 522 15.63 3.40 14.36
N LEU A 523 16.58 3.00 15.21
CA LEU A 523 17.73 2.20 14.79
C LEU A 523 17.27 0.93 14.06
N ALA A 524 17.86 0.64 12.90
CA ALA A 524 17.52 -0.44 11.97
C ALA A 524 16.14 -0.38 11.28
N HIS A 525 15.24 0.51 11.70
CA HIS A 525 13.84 0.52 11.25
C HIS A 525 13.42 1.79 10.51
N GLY A 526 14.31 2.79 10.41
CA GLY A 526 14.03 4.03 9.67
C GLY A 526 13.12 4.98 10.44
N ARG A 527 12.48 5.91 9.74
CA ARG A 527 11.52 6.86 10.33
C ARG A 527 10.18 6.16 10.59
N ARG A 528 9.65 6.27 11.81
CA ARG A 528 8.34 5.72 12.19
C ARG A 528 7.47 6.75 12.88
N ASP A 529 6.18 6.71 12.56
CA ASP A 529 5.16 7.49 13.24
C ASP A 529 5.10 7.10 14.73
N THR A 530 5.11 8.11 15.59
CA THR A 530 4.91 7.99 17.04
C THR A 530 3.44 7.96 17.43
N GLY A 531 2.53 7.95 16.44
CA GLY A 531 1.08 8.09 16.61
C GLY A 531 0.60 9.54 16.57
N ARG A 532 1.50 10.49 16.31
CA ARG A 532 1.22 11.94 16.31
C ARG A 532 0.90 12.48 14.91
N TRP A 533 1.32 11.78 13.85
CA TRP A 533 1.18 12.26 12.48
C TRP A 533 -0.26 12.64 12.11
N GLY A 534 -1.24 11.79 12.43
CA GLY A 534 -2.64 12.05 12.06
C GLY A 534 -3.18 13.38 12.60
N GLY A 535 -2.84 13.74 13.84
CA GLY A 535 -3.23 15.02 14.43
C GLY A 535 -2.49 16.21 13.81
N ILE A 536 -1.17 16.07 13.62
CA ILE A 536 -0.32 17.11 13.00
C ILE A 536 -0.81 17.42 11.58
N ALA A 537 -0.97 16.38 10.75
CA ALA A 537 -1.43 16.50 9.38
C ALA A 537 -2.81 17.15 9.29
N ALA A 538 -3.78 16.71 10.11
CA ALA A 538 -5.13 17.28 10.12
C ALA A 538 -5.15 18.76 10.52
N ASN A 539 -4.33 19.15 11.50
CA ASN A 539 -4.22 20.54 11.94
C ASN A 539 -3.62 21.44 10.86
N VAL A 540 -2.53 21.00 10.22
CA VAL A 540 -1.92 21.77 9.11
C VAL A 540 -2.85 21.82 7.91
N GLN A 541 -3.49 20.71 7.53
CA GLN A 541 -4.50 20.69 6.46
C GLN A 541 -5.63 21.68 6.71
N ARG A 542 -6.17 21.73 7.94
CA ARG A 542 -7.21 22.69 8.33
C ARG A 542 -6.71 24.13 8.22
N ALA A 543 -5.53 24.42 8.74
CA ALA A 543 -4.95 25.77 8.69
C ALA A 543 -4.75 26.25 7.23
N ILE A 544 -4.23 25.39 6.36
CA ILE A 544 -4.11 25.67 4.92
C ILE A 544 -5.48 25.76 4.24
N ARG A 545 -6.44 24.93 4.65
CA ARG A 545 -7.79 24.91 4.08
C ARG A 545 -8.52 26.22 4.27
N ASP A 546 -8.51 26.68 5.51
CA ASP A 546 -9.36 27.75 5.98
C ASP A 546 -8.59 29.08 6.09
N GLY A 547 -7.27 29.07 5.82
CA GLY A 547 -6.41 30.25 5.88
C GLY A 547 -6.30 30.79 7.31
N LEU A 548 -5.96 29.93 8.26
CA LEU A 548 -5.93 30.26 9.69
C LEU A 548 -4.51 30.44 10.21
N GLU A 549 -4.36 31.29 11.23
CA GLU A 549 -3.22 31.25 12.15
C GLU A 549 -3.63 30.37 13.32
N ASP A 550 -3.01 29.19 13.42
CA ASP A 550 -3.37 28.15 14.38
C ASP A 550 -2.10 27.65 15.06
N ARG A 551 -2.14 27.59 16.40
CA ARG A 551 -1.02 27.21 17.25
C ARG A 551 -0.65 25.74 17.13
N GLU A 552 -1.64 24.87 16.99
CA GLU A 552 -1.40 23.43 16.86
C GLU A 552 -0.81 23.08 15.49
N ALA A 553 -1.24 23.81 14.46
CA ALA A 553 -0.69 23.72 13.10
C ALA A 553 0.63 24.51 12.94
N ARG A 554 1.09 25.21 13.98
CA ARG A 554 2.20 26.16 13.95
C ARG A 554 2.15 27.05 12.69
N SER A 555 0.97 27.62 12.43
CA SER A 555 0.71 28.36 11.19
C SER A 555 0.58 29.85 11.43
N TRP A 556 0.96 30.64 10.42
CA TRP A 556 0.86 32.10 10.43
C TRP A 556 0.63 32.61 9.01
N ARG A 557 0.09 33.82 8.87
CA ARG A 557 -0.18 34.42 7.56
C ARG A 557 0.53 35.75 7.37
N THR A 558 1.01 36.00 6.17
CA THR A 558 1.71 37.24 5.84
C THR A 558 1.75 37.43 4.33
N PRO A 559 1.76 38.67 3.81
CA PRO A 559 2.12 38.89 2.42
C PRO A 559 3.56 38.46 2.16
N VAL A 560 3.87 38.21 0.89
CA VAL A 560 5.22 37.90 0.39
C VAL A 560 5.82 39.05 -0.40
N PHE A 561 5.16 40.19 -0.47
CA PHE A 561 5.73 41.45 -0.93
C PHE A 561 5.73 42.45 0.22
N ASP A 562 6.84 43.13 0.44
CA ASP A 562 6.91 44.23 1.41
C ASP A 562 6.31 45.53 0.84
N ASP A 563 6.20 46.56 1.68
CA ASP A 563 5.65 47.88 1.28
C ASP A 563 6.42 48.55 0.13
N ALA A 564 7.67 48.13 -0.12
CA ALA A 564 8.49 48.60 -1.24
C ALA A 564 8.34 47.72 -2.50
N GLY A 565 7.43 46.74 -2.50
CA GLY A 565 7.19 45.81 -3.59
C GLY A 565 8.31 44.77 -3.75
N ARG A 566 9.16 44.56 -2.74
CA ARG A 566 10.24 43.56 -2.80
C ARG A 566 9.67 42.21 -2.39
N PHE A 567 9.94 41.21 -3.22
CA PHE A 567 9.55 39.83 -2.94
C PHE A 567 10.34 39.25 -1.77
N MET A 568 9.63 38.89 -0.70
CA MET A 568 10.06 38.20 0.51
C MET A 568 9.51 36.76 0.49
N PRO A 569 10.23 35.79 -0.12
CA PRO A 569 9.72 34.43 -0.33
C PRO A 569 9.36 33.65 0.92
N ARG A 570 9.83 34.11 2.08
CA ARG A 570 9.59 33.51 3.40
C ARG A 570 8.58 34.32 4.24
N GLY A 571 7.86 35.24 3.59
CA GLY A 571 6.92 36.15 4.21
C GLY A 571 7.59 37.42 4.73
N VAL A 572 6.82 38.52 4.75
CA VAL A 572 7.22 39.78 5.39
C VAL A 572 7.35 39.60 6.91
N ARG A 573 6.40 38.89 7.53
CA ARG A 573 6.51 38.47 8.93
C ARG A 573 7.28 37.16 9.03
N HIS A 574 8.36 37.18 9.79
CA HIS A 574 9.16 35.99 10.10
C HIS A 574 8.37 34.94 10.88
N ASN A 575 8.85 33.69 10.82
CA ASN A 575 8.31 32.57 11.57
C ASN A 575 8.25 32.91 13.08
N PRO A 576 7.05 32.91 13.69
CA PRO A 576 6.87 33.27 15.10
C PRO A 576 7.16 32.10 16.06
N TRP A 577 7.41 30.89 15.54
CA TRP A 577 7.56 29.68 16.36
C TRP A 577 9.02 29.43 16.75
N PRO A 578 9.28 28.86 17.95
CA PRO A 578 10.61 28.45 18.35
C PRO A 578 11.22 27.52 17.31
N GLN A 579 12.37 27.90 16.78
CA GLN A 579 13.12 27.04 15.88
C GLN A 579 13.85 25.99 16.70
N THR A 580 13.76 24.73 16.28
CA THR A 580 14.53 23.66 16.90
C THR A 580 16.01 23.99 16.74
N GLN A 581 16.82 23.90 17.80
CA GLN A 581 18.27 24.05 17.64
C GLN A 581 18.73 23.00 16.64
N SER A 582 19.24 23.46 15.49
CA SER A 582 20.04 22.61 14.61
C SER A 582 21.22 22.15 15.45
N HIS A 583 21.23 20.89 15.90
CA HIS A 583 22.48 20.31 16.36
C HIS A 583 23.42 20.33 15.17
N ASP A 584 24.50 21.10 15.31
CA ASP A 584 25.59 21.04 14.35
C ASP A 584 26.05 19.58 14.27
N LEU A 585 26.26 19.08 13.05
CA LEU A 585 26.63 17.69 12.80
C LEU A 585 27.87 17.33 13.62
N ASP A 586 28.80 18.27 13.74
CA ASP A 586 30.03 18.10 14.51
C ASP A 586 29.75 17.94 16.02
N THR A 587 28.76 18.66 16.55
CA THR A 587 28.33 18.53 17.95
C THR A 587 27.62 17.19 18.18
N ALA A 588 26.71 16.79 17.29
CA ALA A 588 26.03 15.50 17.39
C ALA A 588 27.00 14.31 17.25
N ILE A 589 28.04 14.44 16.42
CA ILE A 589 29.11 13.44 16.30
C ILE A 589 29.93 13.38 17.59
N ALA A 590 30.27 14.53 18.19
CA ALA A 590 31.00 14.58 19.45
C ALA A 590 30.21 13.92 20.59
N ASP A 591 28.92 14.26 20.73
CA ASP A 591 28.04 13.66 21.73
C ASP A 591 27.90 12.14 21.53
N TRP A 592 27.81 11.68 20.28
CA TRP A 592 27.78 10.25 19.95
C TRP A 592 29.10 9.55 20.30
N GLN A 593 30.24 10.18 20.04
CA GLN A 593 31.55 9.62 20.41
C GLN A 593 31.71 9.50 21.93
N GLU A 594 31.27 10.50 22.69
CA GLU A 594 31.28 10.47 24.14
C GLU A 594 30.38 9.37 24.69
N ALA A 595 29.13 9.28 24.21
CA ALA A 595 28.20 8.22 24.59
C ALA A 595 28.73 6.81 24.25
N ARG A 596 29.43 6.67 23.11
CA ARG A 596 30.08 5.42 22.71
C ARG A 596 31.21 5.03 23.66
N ALA A 597 32.06 5.98 24.05
CA ALA A 597 33.15 5.74 24.99
C ALA A 597 32.61 5.26 26.36
N VAL A 598 31.56 5.91 26.86
CA VAL A 598 30.88 5.48 28.10
C VAL A 598 30.33 4.06 27.98
N ARG A 599 29.75 3.70 26.83
CA ARG A 599 29.25 2.33 26.58
C ARG A 599 30.37 1.30 26.58
N GLU A 600 31.49 1.60 25.91
CA GLU A 600 32.65 0.71 25.83
C GLU A 600 33.27 0.51 27.23
N GLU A 601 33.35 1.56 28.03
CA GLU A 601 33.82 1.48 29.43
C GLU A 601 32.87 0.64 30.30
N ALA A 602 31.56 0.83 30.17
CA ALA A 602 30.57 0.03 30.87
C ALA A 602 30.61 -1.46 30.45
N GLN A 603 30.81 -1.75 29.15
CA GLN A 603 30.98 -3.11 28.65
C GLN A 603 32.25 -3.76 29.20
N ALA A 604 33.38 -3.04 29.24
CA ALA A 604 34.63 -3.51 29.81
C ALA A 604 34.49 -3.81 31.32
N ALA A 605 33.84 -2.93 32.07
CA ALA A 605 33.56 -3.14 33.49
C ALA A 605 32.67 -4.37 33.73
N MET A 606 31.62 -4.54 32.92
CA MET A 606 30.75 -5.72 32.97
C MET A 606 31.53 -7.00 32.66
N ALA A 607 32.34 -7.00 31.60
CA ALA A 607 33.16 -8.15 31.22
C ALA A 607 34.17 -8.52 32.32
N ALA A 608 34.78 -7.54 32.99
CA ALA A 608 35.67 -7.77 34.12
C ALA A 608 34.94 -8.44 35.31
N VAL A 609 33.72 -7.99 35.63
CA VAL A 609 32.88 -8.59 36.68
C VAL A 609 32.48 -10.02 36.34
N LEU A 610 32.05 -10.28 35.09
CA LEU A 610 31.67 -11.60 34.63
C LEU A 610 32.86 -12.58 34.62
N SER A 611 34.03 -12.11 34.17
CA SER A 611 35.28 -12.87 34.19
C SER A 611 35.70 -13.22 35.62
N ALA A 612 35.61 -12.28 36.57
CA ALA A 612 35.88 -12.52 37.98
C ALA A 612 34.89 -13.54 38.60
N ALA A 613 33.68 -13.64 38.07
CA ALA A 613 32.68 -14.63 38.46
C ALA A 613 32.85 -16.00 37.75
N GLY A 614 33.86 -16.16 36.89
CA GLY A 614 34.15 -17.39 36.15
C GLY A 614 33.23 -17.63 34.94
N ILE A 615 32.52 -16.60 34.48
CA ILE A 615 31.65 -16.65 33.30
C ILE A 615 32.42 -16.05 32.12
N GLY A 616 33.04 -16.90 31.29
CA GLY A 616 33.78 -16.49 30.09
C GLY A 616 33.02 -16.77 28.78
N GLY A 617 33.29 -15.99 27.73
CA GLY A 617 32.82 -16.26 26.36
C GLY A 617 31.93 -15.20 25.69
N PHE A 618 32.07 -13.91 26.04
CA PHE A 618 31.42 -12.82 25.29
C PHE A 618 32.45 -12.12 24.41
N ASP A 619 32.99 -12.84 23.42
CA ASP A 619 33.63 -12.21 22.27
C ASP A 619 32.58 -12.11 21.14
N ASP A 620 32.59 -10.97 20.47
CA ASP A 620 31.57 -10.36 19.57
C ASP A 620 30.80 -11.27 18.59
#